data_AF-A0A4P9UTH4-F1
#
_entry.id   AF-A0A4P9UTH4-F1
#
_cell.length_a   1.000
_cell.length_b   1.000
_cell.length_c   1.000
_cell.angle_alpha   90.00
_cell.angle_beta   90.00
_cell.angle_gamma   90.00
#
_symmetry.space_group_name_H-M   'P 1'
#
loop_
_entity.id
_entity.type
_entity.pdbx_description
1 polymer ?
#
loop_
_entity_poly.entity_id
_entity_poly.type
_entity_poly.pdbx_seq_one_letter_code
_entity_poly.pdbx_strand_id
1 'polypeptide(L)'
;MNEETKSSLSRDADCLANLDPWIGPLPLDQIHQGTLQPFIEHRREQGIKSATVVRELAVVRRILTLASRVWRDLDNQAWLSVAPLLRMPDWKDAAKPYPLSIDEQRRLLKELPDHLAEMALFAIHTGARDNVVAELRWAWEIKVPEIGSSVFLVPGEFTKNETTYLIVLNSVAKKVIENLRGKHNTHVFGYRGKPVDRMNNSAWRKAWTRAGLPVGDNVLSGPHNLRHTFARRLRLAGVPLETRKALMHHIDGDITVHYSPAEVGELLDAVEKLTKVEGVTMLRLAS
;
A
#
# COMPACT_ATOMS: atom_id res chain seq x y z
N MET A 1 -12.37 14.82 -13.15
CA MET A 1 -12.49 13.73 -12.14
C MET A 1 -13.96 13.65 -11.77
N ASN A 2 -14.63 12.57 -12.14
CA ASN A 2 -16.06 12.41 -11.88
C ASN A 2 -16.23 12.01 -10.42
N GLU A 3 -16.71 12.93 -9.57
CA GLU A 3 -16.92 12.63 -8.14
C GLU A 3 -17.98 11.53 -7.96
N GLU A 4 -18.82 11.28 -8.97
CA GLU A 4 -19.89 10.26 -8.96
C GLU A 4 -19.37 8.80 -9.05
N THR A 5 -18.16 8.58 -9.57
CA THR A 5 -17.62 7.21 -9.82
C THR A 5 -16.36 6.91 -9.02
N LYS A 6 -16.05 7.72 -8.01
CA LYS A 6 -14.81 7.57 -7.23
C LYS A 6 -14.88 6.36 -6.29
N SER A 7 -13.87 5.49 -6.36
CA SER A 7 -13.78 4.27 -5.52
C SER A 7 -13.76 4.54 -4.01
N SER A 8 -13.46 5.77 -3.58
CA SER A 8 -13.46 6.16 -2.16
C SER A 8 -14.76 6.81 -1.68
N LEU A 9 -15.82 6.85 -2.48
CA LEU A 9 -17.08 7.54 -2.13
C LEU A 9 -17.66 7.13 -0.78
N SER A 10 -17.82 5.82 -0.54
CA SER A 10 -18.33 5.32 0.75
C SER A 10 -17.47 5.78 1.93
N ARG A 11 -16.14 5.80 1.75
CA ARG A 11 -15.22 6.25 2.81
C ARG A 11 -15.24 7.77 2.99
N ASP A 12 -15.46 8.52 1.93
CA ASP A 12 -15.63 9.98 2.00
C ASP A 12 -16.92 10.33 2.74
N ALA A 13 -18.00 9.54 2.54
CA ALA A 13 -19.24 9.67 3.30
C ALA A 13 -19.04 9.39 4.80
N ASP A 14 -18.32 8.33 5.18
CA ASP A 14 -17.99 8.05 6.58
C ASP A 14 -17.19 9.20 7.22
N CYS A 15 -16.24 9.77 6.48
CA CYS A 15 -15.48 10.94 6.93
C CYS A 15 -16.41 12.14 7.20
N LEU A 16 -17.37 12.41 6.31
CA LEU A 16 -18.34 13.49 6.48
C LEU A 16 -19.29 13.23 7.65
N ALA A 17 -19.74 11.99 7.85
CA ALA A 17 -20.60 11.63 8.98
C ALA A 17 -19.94 11.93 10.34
N ASN A 18 -18.61 11.76 10.45
CA ASN A 18 -17.87 12.14 11.67
C ASN A 18 -17.83 13.66 11.90
N LEU A 19 -17.85 14.45 10.82
CA LEU A 19 -17.77 15.91 10.83
C LEU A 19 -19.14 16.57 10.96
N ASP A 20 -20.21 15.92 10.50
CA ASP A 20 -21.56 16.46 10.43
C ASP A 20 -22.07 17.08 11.75
N PRO A 21 -21.85 16.46 12.94
CA PRO A 21 -22.26 17.07 14.21
C PRO A 21 -21.57 18.41 14.53
N TRP A 22 -20.46 18.73 13.87
CA TRP A 22 -19.62 19.90 14.15
C TRP A 22 -19.82 21.02 13.13
N ILE A 23 -20.02 20.66 11.86
CA ILE A 23 -20.09 21.62 10.75
C ILE A 23 -21.35 21.50 9.88
N GLY A 24 -22.16 20.46 10.04
CA GLY A 24 -23.36 20.22 9.23
C GLY A 24 -24.38 21.37 9.23
N PRO A 25 -24.63 22.02 10.39
CA PRO A 25 -25.51 23.19 10.44
C PRO A 25 -24.91 24.48 9.87
N LEU A 26 -23.60 24.53 9.61
CA LEU A 26 -22.92 25.76 9.21
C LEU A 26 -23.03 25.97 7.68
N PRO A 27 -23.31 27.20 7.23
CA PRO A 27 -23.16 27.53 5.82
C PRO A 27 -21.68 27.44 5.40
N LEU A 28 -21.43 27.20 4.11
CA LEU A 28 -20.10 26.93 3.58
C LEU A 28 -19.06 28.03 3.89
N ASP A 29 -19.49 29.29 3.93
CA ASP A 29 -18.66 30.46 4.23
C ASP A 29 -18.25 30.57 5.70
N GLN A 30 -18.90 29.82 6.61
CA GLN A 30 -18.54 29.71 8.02
C GLN A 30 -17.65 28.50 8.34
N ILE A 31 -17.36 27.65 7.36
CA ILE A 31 -16.47 26.49 7.54
C ILE A 31 -15.02 26.93 7.33
N HIS A 32 -14.26 27.08 8.41
CA HIS A 32 -12.86 27.51 8.41
C HIS A 32 -12.07 26.83 9.52
N GLN A 33 -10.76 27.14 9.67
CA GLN A 33 -9.90 26.48 10.66
C GLN A 33 -10.48 26.52 12.08
N GLY A 34 -10.97 27.69 12.53
CA GLY A 34 -11.57 27.85 13.85
C GLY A 34 -12.79 26.96 14.11
N THR A 35 -13.72 26.83 13.16
CA THR A 35 -14.92 25.97 13.32
C THR A 35 -14.59 24.49 13.24
N LEU A 36 -13.49 24.11 12.59
CA LEU A 36 -12.99 22.73 12.55
C LEU A 36 -12.09 22.37 13.74
N GLN A 37 -11.60 23.35 14.50
CA GLN A 37 -10.65 23.11 15.59
C GLN A 37 -11.22 22.23 16.72
N PRO A 38 -12.47 22.43 17.19
CA PRO A 38 -13.08 21.57 18.20
C PRO A 38 -13.17 20.10 17.75
N PHE A 39 -13.49 19.85 16.47
CA PHE A 39 -13.48 18.51 15.90
C PHE A 39 -12.07 17.88 15.95
N ILE A 40 -11.04 18.63 15.54
CA ILE A 40 -9.65 18.14 15.54
C ILE A 40 -9.20 17.75 16.95
N GLU A 41 -9.54 18.58 17.95
CA GLU A 41 -9.25 18.32 19.37
C GLU A 41 -10.00 17.10 19.88
N HIS A 42 -11.29 17.00 19.59
CA HIS A 42 -12.10 15.85 19.97
C HIS A 42 -11.56 14.53 19.40
N ARG A 43 -11.17 14.50 18.12
CA ARG A 43 -10.55 13.31 17.51
C ARG A 43 -9.22 12.97 18.18
N ARG A 44 -8.44 13.97 18.58
CA ARG A 44 -7.19 13.78 19.32
C ARG A 44 -7.43 13.16 20.69
N GLU A 45 -8.44 13.63 21.43
CA GLU A 45 -8.83 13.11 22.74
C GLU A 45 -9.32 11.66 22.66
N GLN A 46 -9.96 11.28 21.54
CA GLN A 46 -10.32 9.90 21.24
C GLN A 46 -9.10 9.00 20.92
N GLY A 47 -7.88 9.54 20.87
CA GLY A 47 -6.68 8.80 20.49
C GLY A 47 -6.60 8.45 19.00
N ILE A 48 -7.42 9.09 18.16
CA ILE A 48 -7.35 8.91 16.71
C ILE A 48 -6.03 9.52 16.21
N LYS A 49 -5.42 8.89 15.20
CA LYS A 49 -4.15 9.37 14.65
C LYS A 49 -4.33 10.56 13.71
N SER A 50 -3.32 11.42 13.65
CA SER A 50 -3.31 12.62 12.83
C SER A 50 -3.62 12.30 11.36
N ALA A 51 -3.07 11.22 10.80
CA ALA A 51 -3.33 10.78 9.43
C ALA A 51 -4.82 10.49 9.13
N THR A 52 -5.58 9.97 10.09
CA THR A 52 -7.03 9.75 9.94
C THR A 52 -7.78 11.08 9.92
N VAL A 53 -7.43 12.00 10.83
CA VAL A 53 -8.02 13.35 10.88
C VAL A 53 -7.69 14.14 9.61
N VAL A 54 -6.46 14.05 9.11
CA VAL A 54 -6.05 14.63 7.82
C VAL A 54 -6.93 14.10 6.68
N ARG A 55 -7.27 12.80 6.68
CA ARG A 55 -8.13 12.23 5.65
C ARG A 55 -9.55 12.76 5.71
N GLU A 56 -10.08 12.98 6.91
CA GLU A 56 -11.41 13.57 7.15
C GLU A 56 -11.45 15.02 6.66
N LEU A 57 -10.47 15.82 7.10
CA LEU A 57 -10.34 17.23 6.69
C LEU A 57 -10.04 17.40 5.19
N ALA A 58 -9.41 16.41 4.55
CA ALA A 58 -9.16 16.44 3.11
C ALA A 58 -10.47 16.40 2.30
N VAL A 59 -11.51 15.73 2.80
CA VAL A 59 -12.84 15.73 2.16
C VAL A 59 -13.45 17.11 2.24
N VAL A 60 -13.45 17.74 3.42
CA VAL A 60 -13.95 19.12 3.61
C VAL A 60 -13.18 20.10 2.72
N ARG A 61 -11.84 20.04 2.73
CA ARG A 61 -11.01 20.87 1.87
C ARG A 61 -11.38 20.73 0.39
N ARG A 62 -11.63 19.50 -0.07
CA ARG A 62 -12.03 19.22 -1.45
C ARG A 62 -13.36 19.89 -1.77
N ILE A 63 -14.36 19.72 -0.91
CA ILE A 63 -15.69 20.34 -1.06
C ILE A 63 -15.58 21.87 -1.13
N LEU A 64 -14.89 22.50 -0.18
CA LEU A 64 -14.70 23.97 -0.16
C LEU A 64 -13.96 24.47 -1.41
N THR A 65 -12.96 23.71 -1.87
CA THR A 65 -12.23 24.03 -3.11
C THR A 65 -13.14 23.94 -4.33
N LEU A 66 -13.98 22.90 -4.42
CA LEU A 66 -14.93 22.74 -5.52
C LEU A 66 -16.00 23.83 -5.50
N ALA A 67 -16.58 24.13 -4.33
CA ALA A 67 -17.54 25.20 -4.13
C ALA A 67 -16.99 26.57 -4.57
N SER A 68 -15.70 26.81 -4.36
CA SER A 68 -15.05 28.05 -4.75
C SER A 68 -14.59 28.10 -6.21
N ARG A 69 -14.14 26.97 -6.78
CA ARG A 69 -13.44 26.99 -8.08
C ARG A 69 -14.22 26.37 -9.22
N VAL A 70 -15.10 25.41 -8.95
CA VAL A 70 -15.72 24.56 -9.98
C VAL A 70 -17.24 24.67 -9.97
N TRP A 71 -17.88 24.49 -8.81
CA TRP A 71 -19.33 24.52 -8.72
C TRP A 71 -19.85 25.95 -8.91
N ARG A 72 -20.97 26.05 -9.61
CA ARG A 72 -21.66 27.30 -9.92
C ARG A 72 -23.14 27.16 -9.59
N ASP A 73 -23.78 28.26 -9.22
CA ASP A 73 -25.24 28.34 -9.14
C ASP A 73 -25.84 28.63 -10.53
N LEU A 74 -27.15 28.90 -10.57
CA LEU A 74 -27.89 29.18 -11.80
C LEU A 74 -27.45 30.49 -12.48
N ASP A 75 -26.87 31.42 -11.72
CA ASP A 75 -26.39 32.72 -12.18
C ASP A 75 -24.88 32.69 -12.53
N ASN A 76 -24.28 31.49 -12.58
CA ASN A 76 -22.87 31.26 -12.85
C ASN A 76 -21.93 31.89 -11.80
N GLN A 77 -22.41 32.07 -10.57
CA GLN A 77 -21.61 32.53 -9.44
C GLN A 77 -21.08 31.33 -8.65
N ALA A 78 -19.86 31.45 -8.12
CA ALA A 78 -19.30 30.45 -7.22
C ALA A 78 -20.04 30.43 -5.89
N TRP A 79 -20.31 29.23 -5.36
CA TRP A 79 -20.96 29.01 -4.07
C TRP A 79 -20.13 29.54 -2.88
N LEU A 80 -18.82 29.69 -3.07
CA LEU A 80 -17.91 30.26 -2.10
C LEU A 80 -16.93 31.21 -2.80
N SER A 81 -16.77 32.43 -2.31
CA SER A 81 -15.85 33.39 -2.94
C SER A 81 -14.40 32.90 -2.91
N VAL A 82 -13.94 32.44 -1.75
CA VAL A 82 -12.58 31.92 -1.53
C VAL A 82 -12.64 30.73 -0.57
N ALA A 83 -12.06 29.60 -0.98
CA ALA A 83 -11.86 28.46 -0.09
C ALA A 83 -10.81 28.81 1.00
N PRO A 84 -11.13 28.63 2.29
CA PRO A 84 -10.17 28.92 3.36
C PRO A 84 -9.02 27.91 3.38
N LEU A 85 -7.86 28.37 3.82
CA LEU A 85 -6.71 27.50 4.01
C LEU A 85 -6.85 26.69 5.31
N LEU A 86 -7.02 25.38 5.17
CA LEU A 86 -7.04 24.46 6.30
C LEU A 86 -5.62 23.97 6.62
N ARG A 87 -5.22 24.03 7.89
CA ARG A 87 -3.96 23.45 8.37
C ARG A 87 -4.20 22.01 8.82
N MET A 88 -3.49 21.07 8.20
CA MET A 88 -3.59 19.66 8.55
C MET A 88 -2.81 19.37 9.84
N PRO A 89 -3.37 18.61 10.79
CA PRO A 89 -2.63 18.20 11.98
C PRO A 89 -1.51 17.23 11.61
N ASP A 90 -0.37 17.35 12.28
CA ASP A 90 0.72 16.38 12.25
C ASP A 90 1.26 16.21 13.67
N TRP A 91 0.79 15.15 14.34
CA TRP A 91 1.16 14.82 15.71
C TRP A 91 2.37 13.90 15.81
N LYS A 92 3.06 13.62 14.69
CA LYS A 92 4.23 12.70 14.64
C LYS A 92 3.94 11.31 15.23
N ASP A 93 2.71 10.85 15.07
CA ASP A 93 2.13 9.62 15.63
C ASP A 93 2.05 8.46 14.61
N ALA A 94 2.70 8.63 13.47
CA ALA A 94 2.80 7.58 12.45
C ALA A 94 3.57 6.38 13.00
N ALA A 95 2.99 5.19 12.82
CA ALA A 95 3.65 3.94 13.19
C ALA A 95 4.93 3.76 12.35
N LYS A 96 6.05 3.46 13.01
CA LYS A 96 7.34 3.27 12.34
C LYS A 96 7.35 1.92 11.60
N PRO A 97 7.82 1.88 10.33
CA PRO A 97 8.04 0.61 9.62
C PRO A 97 8.95 -0.34 10.39
N TYR A 98 8.68 -1.65 10.30
CA TYR A 98 9.49 -2.69 10.92
C TYR A 98 9.93 -3.74 9.90
N PRO A 99 11.00 -3.48 9.12
CA PRO A 99 11.62 -4.49 8.25
C PRO A 99 12.08 -5.71 9.06
N LEU A 100 11.75 -6.90 8.58
CA LEU A 100 12.03 -8.17 9.25
C LEU A 100 13.49 -8.60 9.06
N SER A 101 14.12 -9.07 10.13
CA SER A 101 15.39 -9.82 10.02
C SER A 101 15.17 -11.18 9.36
N ILE A 102 16.26 -11.85 8.99
CA ILE A 102 16.18 -13.20 8.41
C ILE A 102 15.58 -14.18 9.44
N ASP A 103 15.99 -14.11 10.70
CA ASP A 103 15.48 -15.01 11.75
C ASP A 103 14.02 -14.71 12.11
N GLU A 104 13.62 -13.43 12.11
CA GLU A 104 12.23 -13.04 12.26
C GLU A 104 11.35 -13.51 11.10
N GLN A 105 11.84 -13.39 9.86
CA GLN A 105 11.15 -13.98 8.71
C GLN A 105 10.98 -15.48 8.90
N ARG A 106 12.04 -16.21 9.26
CA ARG A 106 11.99 -17.67 9.48
C ARG A 106 10.96 -18.04 10.54
N ARG A 107 10.95 -17.34 11.68
CA ARG A 107 9.96 -17.54 12.74
C ARG A 107 8.54 -17.24 12.25
N LEU A 108 8.33 -16.12 11.55
CA LEU A 108 7.02 -15.75 11.01
C LEU A 108 6.49 -16.79 10.02
N LEU A 109 7.31 -17.20 9.04
CA LEU A 109 6.91 -18.18 8.03
C LEU A 109 6.56 -19.53 8.66
N LYS A 110 7.26 -19.95 9.72
CA LYS A 110 6.95 -21.19 10.46
C LYS A 110 5.59 -21.13 11.19
N GLU A 111 5.18 -19.95 11.63
CA GLU A 111 3.93 -19.75 12.37
C GLU A 111 2.70 -19.52 11.46
N LEU A 112 2.94 -19.17 10.19
CA LEU A 112 1.88 -18.92 9.22
C LEU A 112 1.33 -20.24 8.65
N PRO A 113 0.01 -20.33 8.38
CA PRO A 113 -0.53 -21.39 7.53
C PRO A 113 0.11 -21.39 6.14
N ASP A 114 0.26 -22.55 5.52
CA ASP A 114 0.99 -22.74 4.26
C ASP A 114 0.68 -21.70 3.18
N HIS A 115 -0.61 -21.47 2.89
CA HIS A 115 -1.02 -20.48 1.88
C HIS A 115 -0.55 -19.05 2.21
N LEU A 116 -0.59 -18.63 3.48
CA LEU A 116 -0.08 -17.32 3.88
C LEU A 116 1.45 -17.26 3.92
N ALA A 117 2.11 -18.38 4.23
CA ALA A 117 3.57 -18.48 4.19
C ALA A 117 4.09 -18.33 2.75
N GLU A 118 3.45 -18.98 1.77
CA GLU A 118 3.78 -18.82 0.35
C GLU A 118 3.54 -17.38 -0.14
N MET A 119 2.40 -16.77 0.20
CA MET A 119 2.12 -15.36 -0.08
C MET A 119 3.16 -14.42 0.56
N ALA A 120 3.52 -14.67 1.82
CA ALA A 120 4.51 -13.86 2.53
C ALA A 120 5.90 -13.95 1.90
N LEU A 121 6.34 -15.16 1.56
CA LEU A 121 7.62 -15.39 0.92
C LEU A 121 7.68 -14.69 -0.45
N PHE A 122 6.62 -14.82 -1.25
CA PHE A 122 6.51 -14.11 -2.52
C PHE A 122 6.58 -12.58 -2.33
N ALA A 123 5.82 -12.03 -1.39
CA ALA A 123 5.80 -10.58 -1.12
C ALA A 123 7.17 -10.04 -0.65
N ILE A 124 7.91 -10.80 0.16
CA ILE A 124 9.27 -10.43 0.60
C ILE A 124 10.25 -10.34 -0.57
N HIS A 125 10.07 -11.18 -1.59
CA HIS A 125 10.99 -11.25 -2.74
C HIS A 125 10.57 -10.42 -3.95
N THR A 126 9.37 -9.86 -3.94
CA THR A 126 8.85 -9.02 -5.04
C THR A 126 8.51 -7.60 -4.62
N GLY A 127 8.34 -7.35 -3.31
CA GLY A 127 7.87 -6.07 -2.79
C GLY A 127 6.42 -5.75 -3.13
N ALA A 128 5.65 -6.70 -3.69
CA ALA A 128 4.26 -6.50 -4.07
C ALA A 128 3.39 -6.11 -2.86
N ARG A 129 2.36 -5.30 -3.11
CA ARG A 129 1.38 -4.92 -2.08
C ARG A 129 0.44 -6.08 -1.78
N ASP A 130 -0.09 -6.15 -0.56
CA ASP A 130 -1.00 -7.22 -0.09
C ASP A 130 -2.14 -7.49 -1.08
N ASN A 131 -2.86 -6.44 -1.49
CA ASN A 131 -3.96 -6.55 -2.46
C ASN A 131 -3.51 -7.10 -3.83
N VAL A 132 -2.30 -6.78 -4.27
CA VAL A 132 -1.78 -7.28 -5.56
C VAL A 132 -1.30 -8.72 -5.44
N VAL A 133 -0.78 -9.13 -4.30
CA VAL A 133 -0.46 -10.55 -4.05
C VAL A 133 -1.75 -11.37 -3.97
N ALA A 134 -2.75 -10.88 -3.23
CA ALA A 134 -4.07 -11.49 -3.12
C ALA A 134 -4.77 -11.67 -4.48
N GLU A 135 -4.69 -10.65 -5.34
CA GLU A 135 -5.34 -10.64 -6.66
C GLU A 135 -4.48 -11.22 -7.78
N LEU A 136 -3.23 -11.63 -7.53
CA LEU A 136 -2.29 -12.03 -8.59
C LEU A 136 -2.86 -13.16 -9.46
N ARG A 137 -2.98 -12.95 -10.78
CA ARG A 137 -3.57 -13.91 -11.71
C ARG A 137 -2.55 -14.55 -12.65
N TRP A 138 -2.77 -15.80 -13.02
CA TRP A 138 -1.95 -16.50 -14.01
C TRP A 138 -1.99 -15.83 -15.39
N ALA A 139 -3.13 -15.25 -15.76
CA ALA A 139 -3.31 -14.53 -17.03
C ALA A 139 -2.42 -13.28 -17.15
N TRP A 140 -1.84 -12.80 -16.05
CA TRP A 140 -0.93 -11.66 -16.04
C TRP A 140 0.53 -12.07 -16.20
N GLU A 141 0.83 -13.37 -16.19
CA GLU A 141 2.18 -13.89 -16.37
C GLU A 141 2.60 -13.79 -17.84
N ILE A 142 3.73 -13.14 -18.09
CA ILE A 142 4.35 -13.03 -19.40
C ILE A 142 5.70 -13.75 -19.33
N LYS A 143 5.89 -14.76 -20.19
CA LYS A 143 7.21 -15.40 -20.37
C LYS A 143 8.10 -14.45 -21.17
N VAL A 144 9.34 -14.27 -20.71
CA VAL A 144 10.35 -13.43 -21.37
C VAL A 144 11.58 -14.31 -21.64
N PRO A 145 11.64 -15.00 -22.80
CA PRO A 145 12.70 -15.94 -23.13
C PRO A 145 14.11 -15.34 -23.05
N GLU A 146 14.27 -14.06 -23.38
CA GLU A 146 15.54 -13.32 -23.41
C GLU A 146 16.23 -13.27 -22.05
N ILE A 147 15.47 -13.37 -20.95
CA ILE A 147 15.98 -13.39 -19.57
C ILE A 147 15.77 -14.74 -18.89
N GLY A 148 15.32 -15.77 -19.63
CA GLY A 148 15.08 -17.12 -19.11
C GLY A 148 14.06 -17.19 -17.97
N SER A 149 13.16 -16.21 -17.87
CA SER A 149 12.22 -16.08 -16.75
C SER A 149 10.85 -15.60 -17.20
N SER A 150 9.98 -15.35 -16.23
CA SER A 150 8.68 -14.71 -16.43
C SER A 150 8.51 -13.54 -15.48
N VAL A 151 7.58 -12.68 -15.85
CA VAL A 151 7.18 -11.49 -15.10
C VAL A 151 5.67 -11.46 -14.99
N PHE A 152 5.14 -10.73 -14.01
CA PHE A 152 3.71 -10.41 -14.00
C PHE A 152 3.51 -8.95 -14.36
N LEU A 153 2.66 -8.70 -15.35
CA LEU A 153 2.20 -7.36 -15.69
C LEU A 153 0.85 -7.12 -15.01
N VAL A 154 0.85 -6.39 -13.89
CA VAL A 154 -0.36 -6.14 -13.10
C VAL A 154 -1.13 -4.99 -13.74
N PRO A 155 -2.34 -5.21 -14.27
CA PRO A 155 -3.10 -4.16 -14.94
C PRO A 155 -3.49 -3.06 -13.95
N GLY A 156 -3.46 -1.80 -14.42
CA GLY A 156 -3.74 -0.62 -13.60
C GLY A 156 -5.10 -0.67 -12.88
N GLU A 157 -6.13 -1.22 -13.51
CA GLU A 157 -7.47 -1.37 -12.91
C GLU A 157 -7.48 -2.17 -11.59
N PHE A 158 -6.47 -3.00 -11.35
CA PHE A 158 -6.30 -3.77 -10.10
C PHE A 158 -5.36 -3.10 -9.10
N THR A 159 -4.90 -1.88 -9.37
CA THR A 159 -3.99 -1.11 -8.50
C THR A 159 -4.64 0.16 -7.98
N LYS A 160 -4.19 0.60 -6.79
CA LYS A 160 -4.79 1.73 -6.07
C LYS A 160 -4.74 3.06 -6.84
N ASN A 161 -3.77 3.21 -7.76
CA ASN A 161 -3.51 4.45 -8.48
C ASN A 161 -3.77 4.31 -9.98
N GLU A 162 -4.45 3.24 -10.42
CA GLU A 162 -4.71 2.95 -11.83
C GLU A 162 -3.44 2.79 -12.68
N THR A 163 -2.29 2.61 -12.03
CA THR A 163 -0.98 2.47 -12.68
C THR A 163 -0.66 1.00 -12.87
N THR A 164 -0.43 0.60 -14.11
CA THR A 164 0.10 -0.72 -14.46
C THR A 164 1.53 -0.84 -13.95
N TYR A 165 1.88 -1.97 -13.33
CA TYR A 165 3.27 -2.17 -12.91
C TYR A 165 3.76 -3.61 -13.03
N LEU A 166 5.08 -3.74 -13.21
CA LEU A 166 5.76 -4.99 -13.50
C LEU A 166 6.32 -5.64 -12.23
N ILE A 167 6.03 -6.92 -12.02
CA ILE A 167 6.64 -7.74 -10.97
C ILE A 167 7.65 -8.68 -11.62
N VAL A 168 8.93 -8.48 -11.31
CA VAL A 168 10.02 -9.39 -11.68
C VAL A 168 10.20 -10.49 -10.62
N LEU A 169 10.55 -11.68 -11.08
CA LEU A 169 10.62 -12.88 -10.24
C LEU A 169 12.07 -13.34 -10.08
N ASN A 170 12.64 -13.15 -8.89
CA ASN A 170 13.88 -13.83 -8.53
C ASN A 170 13.65 -15.35 -8.39
N SER A 171 14.72 -16.11 -8.22
CA SER A 171 14.70 -17.57 -8.15
C SER A 171 13.78 -18.12 -7.05
N VAL A 172 13.69 -17.44 -5.89
CA VAL A 172 12.81 -17.82 -4.78
C VAL A 172 11.33 -17.56 -5.12
N ALA A 173 11.00 -16.36 -5.60
CA ALA A 173 9.63 -16.01 -5.99
C ALA A 173 9.13 -16.89 -7.15
N LYS A 174 10.01 -17.19 -8.13
CA LYS A 174 9.74 -18.12 -9.22
C LYS A 174 9.42 -19.52 -8.67
N LYS A 175 10.21 -20.03 -7.73
CA LYS A 175 9.94 -21.33 -7.10
C LYS A 175 8.59 -21.37 -6.37
N VAL A 176 8.21 -20.29 -5.68
CA VAL A 176 6.91 -20.19 -5.02
C VAL A 176 5.75 -20.33 -6.01
N ILE A 177 5.78 -19.57 -7.12
CA ILE A 177 4.68 -19.65 -8.09
C ILE A 177 4.65 -21.02 -8.80
N GLU A 178 5.80 -21.62 -9.11
CA GLU A 178 5.80 -22.93 -9.77
C GLU A 178 5.26 -24.04 -8.85
N ASN A 179 5.47 -23.95 -7.53
CA ASN A 179 4.85 -24.85 -6.54
C ASN A 179 3.32 -24.66 -6.40
N LEU A 180 2.78 -23.55 -6.91
CA LEU A 180 1.37 -23.22 -6.88
C LEU A 180 0.63 -23.54 -8.18
N ARG A 181 1.36 -23.89 -9.25
CA ARG A 181 0.78 -24.30 -10.53
C ARG A 181 -0.22 -25.44 -10.34
N GLY A 182 -1.38 -25.33 -10.99
CA GLY A 182 -2.43 -26.34 -10.96
C GLY A 182 -3.25 -26.40 -9.67
N LYS A 183 -2.88 -25.68 -8.59
CA LYS A 183 -3.68 -25.63 -7.36
C LYS A 183 -4.93 -24.75 -7.48
N HIS A 184 -4.88 -23.75 -8.36
CA HIS A 184 -5.98 -22.84 -8.62
C HIS A 184 -5.92 -22.30 -10.06
N ASN A 185 -7.08 -22.21 -10.73
CA ASN A 185 -7.13 -21.99 -12.18
C ASN A 185 -6.90 -20.54 -12.60
N THR A 186 -7.33 -19.57 -11.80
CA THR A 186 -7.29 -18.15 -12.18
C THR A 186 -6.23 -17.37 -11.42
N HIS A 187 -6.28 -17.45 -10.09
CA HIS A 187 -5.34 -16.79 -9.18
C HIS A 187 -4.13 -17.66 -8.87
N VAL A 188 -2.97 -17.03 -8.67
CA VAL A 188 -1.72 -17.66 -8.22
C VAL A 188 -1.87 -18.15 -6.79
N PHE A 189 -2.43 -17.33 -5.91
CA PHE A 189 -2.64 -17.65 -4.51
C PHE A 189 -4.12 -17.92 -4.25
N GLY A 190 -4.42 -19.11 -3.73
CA GLY A 190 -5.77 -19.52 -3.37
C GLY A 190 -5.79 -20.34 -2.09
N TYR A 191 -6.93 -20.37 -1.43
CA TYR A 191 -7.19 -21.20 -0.26
C TYR A 191 -8.54 -21.89 -0.40
N ARG A 192 -8.56 -23.22 -0.28
CA ARG A 192 -9.77 -24.06 -0.41
C ARG A 192 -10.57 -23.76 -1.69
N GLY A 193 -9.86 -23.64 -2.82
CA GLY A 193 -10.46 -23.41 -4.14
C GLY A 193 -11.02 -22.00 -4.37
N LYS A 194 -10.74 -21.05 -3.47
CA LYS A 194 -11.13 -19.63 -3.62
C LYS A 194 -9.90 -18.72 -3.58
N PRO A 195 -9.94 -17.55 -4.22
CA PRO A 195 -8.94 -16.51 -4.03
C PRO A 195 -8.84 -16.08 -2.57
N VAL A 196 -7.64 -15.72 -2.13
CA VAL A 196 -7.44 -15.13 -0.80
C VAL A 196 -7.76 -13.64 -0.88
N ASP A 197 -8.69 -13.14 -0.06
CA ASP A 197 -9.07 -11.72 -0.04
C ASP A 197 -7.91 -10.79 0.37
N ARG A 198 -7.19 -11.17 1.43
CA ARG A 198 -6.04 -10.42 1.97
C ARG A 198 -5.20 -11.29 2.88
N MET A 199 -3.91 -10.96 2.96
CA MET A 199 -2.98 -11.61 3.88
C MET A 199 -3.26 -11.20 5.34
N ASN A 200 -3.64 -9.94 5.59
CA ASN A 200 -3.83 -9.41 6.95
C ASN A 200 -5.14 -9.87 7.61
N ASN A 201 -5.25 -11.17 7.87
CA ASN A 201 -6.41 -11.78 8.54
C ASN A 201 -6.07 -12.21 9.98
N SER A 202 -7.03 -12.84 10.67
CA SER A 202 -6.84 -13.29 12.05
C SER A 202 -5.71 -14.32 12.22
N ALA A 203 -5.48 -15.18 11.22
CA ALA A 203 -4.38 -16.14 11.25
C ALA A 203 -3.02 -15.44 11.15
N TRP A 204 -2.90 -14.44 10.27
CA TRP A 204 -1.70 -13.59 10.17
C TRP A 204 -1.38 -12.90 11.50
N ARG A 205 -2.37 -12.24 12.10
CA ARG A 205 -2.17 -11.48 13.36
C ARG A 205 -1.73 -12.40 14.50
N LYS A 206 -2.34 -13.59 14.61
CA LYS A 206 -1.92 -14.60 15.60
C LYS A 206 -0.50 -15.13 15.33
N ALA A 207 -0.17 -15.43 14.07
CA ALA A 207 1.17 -15.88 13.69
C ALA A 207 2.24 -14.82 13.97
N TRP A 208 1.94 -13.55 13.70
CA TRP A 208 2.82 -12.41 14.02
C TRP A 208 3.17 -12.36 15.50
N THR A 209 2.17 -12.48 16.38
CA THR A 209 2.38 -12.52 17.83
C THR A 209 3.15 -13.76 18.28
N ARG A 210 2.80 -14.96 17.78
CA ARG A 210 3.54 -16.20 18.12
C ARG A 210 4.99 -16.19 17.65
N ALA A 211 5.25 -15.52 16.53
CA ALA A 211 6.59 -15.28 16.01
C ALA A 211 7.36 -14.22 16.82
N GLY A 212 6.82 -13.70 17.92
CA GLY A 212 7.48 -12.73 18.79
C GLY A 212 7.88 -11.45 18.07
N LEU A 213 7.06 -10.99 17.12
CA LEU A 213 7.24 -9.73 16.40
C LEU A 213 6.57 -8.59 17.17
N PRO A 214 7.07 -7.35 17.04
CA PRO A 214 6.60 -6.24 17.85
C PRO A 214 5.14 -5.90 17.54
N VAL A 215 4.42 -5.50 18.58
CA VAL A 215 3.03 -5.06 18.55
C VAL A 215 2.93 -3.76 19.35
N GLY A 216 2.09 -2.84 18.88
CA GLY A 216 1.91 -1.53 19.52
C GLY A 216 1.54 -0.46 18.50
N ASP A 217 1.05 0.68 18.98
CA ASP A 217 0.57 1.75 18.11
C ASP A 217 1.71 2.51 17.41
N ASN A 218 2.92 2.47 17.95
CA ASN A 218 4.11 3.13 17.42
C ASN A 218 4.87 2.30 16.38
N VAL A 219 4.49 1.05 16.15
CA VAL A 219 5.17 0.13 15.22
C VAL A 219 4.18 -0.43 14.22
N LEU A 220 4.57 -0.42 12.94
CA LEU A 220 3.75 -1.03 11.92
C LEU A 220 3.75 -2.54 12.15
N SER A 221 2.56 -3.14 12.23
CA SER A 221 2.38 -4.59 12.27
C SER A 221 1.57 -5.03 11.04
N GLY A 222 1.93 -6.18 10.46
CA GLY A 222 1.21 -6.74 9.32
C GLY A 222 2.00 -6.86 8.01
N PRO A 223 1.32 -7.29 6.93
CA PRO A 223 1.97 -7.64 5.65
C PRO A 223 2.73 -6.50 4.97
N HIS A 224 2.42 -5.24 5.28
CA HIS A 224 3.14 -4.11 4.68
C HIS A 224 4.63 -4.07 5.08
N ASN A 225 4.99 -4.67 6.21
CA ASN A 225 6.40 -4.84 6.59
C ASN A 225 7.19 -5.73 5.63
N LEU A 226 6.54 -6.64 4.89
CA LEU A 226 7.22 -7.48 3.89
C LEU A 226 7.78 -6.61 2.76
N ARG A 227 7.02 -5.62 2.32
CA ARG A 227 7.46 -4.64 1.33
C ARG A 227 8.58 -3.73 1.87
N HIS A 228 8.49 -3.30 3.13
CA HIS A 228 9.60 -2.58 3.76
C HIS A 228 10.85 -3.45 3.89
N THR A 229 10.69 -4.76 4.15
CA THR A 229 11.76 -5.75 4.18
C THR A 229 12.43 -5.87 2.82
N PHE A 230 11.65 -6.01 1.75
CA PHE A 230 12.14 -6.01 0.37
C PHE A 230 12.97 -4.77 0.05
N ALA A 231 12.41 -3.58 0.30
CA ALA A 231 13.09 -2.30 0.05
C ALA A 231 14.40 -2.14 0.83
N ARG A 232 14.42 -2.59 2.10
CA ARG A 232 15.60 -2.57 2.95
C ARG A 232 16.67 -3.54 2.45
N ARG A 233 16.28 -4.75 2.05
CA ARG A 233 17.21 -5.77 1.52
C ARG A 233 17.83 -5.36 0.19
N LEU A 234 17.05 -4.76 -0.72
CA LEU A 234 17.59 -4.16 -1.93
C LEU A 234 18.67 -3.11 -1.60
N ARG A 235 18.42 -2.27 -0.59
CA ARG A 235 19.42 -1.27 -0.16
C ARG A 235 20.67 -1.92 0.42
N LEU A 236 20.53 -2.95 1.26
CA LEU A 236 21.65 -3.69 1.83
C LEU A 236 22.45 -4.44 0.76
N ALA A 237 21.78 -4.93 -0.28
CA ALA A 237 22.40 -5.56 -1.45
C ALA A 237 23.06 -4.57 -2.43
N GLY A 238 23.14 -3.29 -2.07
CA GLY A 238 23.79 -2.27 -2.90
C GLY A 238 23.00 -1.89 -4.16
N VAL A 239 21.69 -2.17 -4.23
CA VAL A 239 20.88 -1.80 -5.40
C VAL A 239 20.69 -0.27 -5.45
N PRO A 240 20.95 0.38 -6.62
CA PRO A 240 20.79 1.82 -6.80
C PRO A 240 19.39 2.33 -6.46
N LEU A 241 19.27 3.60 -6.08
CA LEU A 241 17.99 4.19 -5.67
C LEU A 241 16.94 4.15 -6.80
N GLU A 242 17.33 4.44 -8.04
CA GLU A 242 16.41 4.45 -9.18
C GLU A 242 15.85 3.05 -9.48
N THR A 243 16.70 2.02 -9.56
CA THR A 243 16.28 0.63 -9.68
C THR A 243 15.36 0.20 -8.52
N ARG A 244 15.65 0.65 -7.28
CA ARG A 244 14.76 0.40 -6.12
C ARG A 244 13.40 1.07 -6.26
N LYS A 245 13.33 2.32 -6.75
CA LYS A 245 12.05 3.02 -6.99
C LYS A 245 11.24 2.31 -8.06
N ALA A 246 11.89 1.87 -9.14
CA ALA A 246 11.27 1.09 -10.21
C ALA A 246 10.69 -0.23 -9.67
N LEU A 247 11.46 -1.00 -8.91
CA LEU A 247 11.02 -2.25 -8.25
C LEU A 247 9.93 -2.04 -7.20
N MET A 248 9.92 -0.88 -6.55
CA MET A 248 8.85 -0.49 -5.64
C MET A 248 7.66 0.12 -6.39
N HIS A 249 7.66 0.27 -7.70
CA HIS A 249 6.53 0.88 -8.41
C HIS A 249 6.20 2.27 -7.87
N HIS A 250 7.24 3.01 -7.46
CA HIS A 250 7.17 4.43 -7.10
C HIS A 250 7.48 5.23 -8.36
N ILE A 251 6.71 4.99 -9.42
CA ILE A 251 6.81 5.76 -10.66
C ILE A 251 5.68 6.79 -10.58
N ASP A 252 6.06 8.06 -10.49
CA ASP A 252 5.14 9.18 -10.58
C ASP A 252 4.70 9.30 -12.05
N GLY A 253 3.45 8.99 -12.34
CA GLY A 253 2.85 9.26 -13.65
C GLY A 253 2.14 8.06 -14.28
N ASP A 254 1.07 8.39 -14.99
CA ASP A 254 0.30 7.54 -15.90
C ASP A 254 1.15 7.23 -17.14
N ILE A 255 2.18 6.41 -16.96
CA ILE A 255 3.06 5.98 -18.04
C ILE A 255 2.71 4.53 -18.32
N THR A 256 2.18 4.26 -19.51
CA THR A 256 2.34 2.98 -20.20
C THR A 256 3.83 2.67 -20.28
N VAL A 257 4.38 2.00 -19.25
CA VAL A 257 5.81 1.68 -19.21
C VAL A 257 6.06 0.52 -20.16
N HIS A 258 6.60 0.84 -21.34
CA HIS A 258 7.21 -0.16 -22.20
C HIS A 258 8.56 -0.55 -21.59
N TYR A 259 8.61 -1.70 -20.92
CA TYR A 259 9.87 -2.28 -20.49
C TYR A 259 10.51 -3.04 -21.65
N SER A 260 11.75 -2.70 -21.99
CA SER A 260 12.58 -3.53 -22.86
C SER A 260 13.06 -4.78 -22.12
N PRO A 261 13.36 -5.90 -22.80
CA PRO A 261 13.92 -7.09 -22.15
C PRO A 261 15.21 -6.81 -21.37
N ALA A 262 16.02 -5.84 -21.81
CA ALA A 262 17.23 -5.42 -21.12
C ALA A 262 16.93 -4.75 -19.77
N GLU A 263 15.94 -3.85 -19.72
CA GLU A 263 15.50 -3.23 -18.46
C GLU A 263 14.89 -4.26 -17.50
N VAL A 264 14.10 -5.20 -18.02
CA VAL A 264 13.58 -6.30 -17.20
C VAL A 264 14.72 -7.17 -16.66
N GLY A 265 15.76 -7.41 -17.45
CA GLY A 265 16.99 -8.10 -17.04
C GLY A 265 17.69 -7.39 -15.88
N GLU A 266 17.87 -6.07 -15.97
CA GLU A 266 18.47 -5.28 -14.87
C GLU A 266 17.66 -5.39 -13.57
N LEU A 267 16.33 -5.29 -13.68
CA LEU A 267 15.43 -5.43 -12.54
C LEU A 267 15.49 -6.84 -11.94
N LEU A 268 15.57 -7.87 -12.79
CA LEU A 268 15.71 -9.27 -12.38
C LEU A 268 17.03 -9.50 -11.63
N ASP A 269 18.15 -9.04 -12.18
CA ASP A 269 19.47 -9.13 -11.53
C ASP A 269 19.47 -8.42 -10.16
N ALA A 270 18.80 -7.27 -10.07
CA ALA A 270 18.67 -6.53 -8.82
C ALA A 270 17.87 -7.31 -7.76
N VAL A 271 16.75 -7.94 -8.12
CA VAL A 271 15.98 -8.76 -7.17
C VAL A 271 16.63 -10.11 -6.86
N GLU A 272 17.44 -10.64 -7.76
CA GLU A 272 18.19 -11.87 -7.52
C GLU A 272 19.25 -11.67 -6.43
N LYS A 273 19.82 -10.46 -6.29
CA LYS A 273 20.73 -10.17 -5.17
C LYS A 273 20.11 -10.45 -3.80
N LEU A 274 18.78 -10.40 -3.66
CA LEU A 274 18.09 -10.66 -2.38
C LEU A 274 18.24 -12.11 -1.92
N THR A 275 18.46 -13.05 -2.83
CA THR A 275 18.62 -14.48 -2.50
C THR A 275 19.95 -14.76 -1.82
N LYS A 276 20.91 -13.82 -1.93
CA LYS A 276 22.26 -13.90 -1.36
C LYS A 276 22.44 -13.07 -0.08
N VAL A 277 21.42 -12.38 0.41
CA VAL A 277 21.50 -11.50 1.61
C VAL A 277 21.46 -12.30 2.93
N GLU A 278 21.65 -13.63 2.88
CA GLU A 278 21.77 -14.43 4.10
C GLU A 278 23.06 -14.06 4.87
N GLY A 279 22.93 -13.75 6.16
CA GLY A 279 24.07 -13.50 7.06
C GLY A 279 24.43 -12.03 7.30
N VAL A 280 23.72 -11.06 6.72
CA VAL A 280 23.96 -9.63 7.02
C VAL A 280 23.19 -9.20 8.27
N THR A 281 23.91 -8.79 9.31
CA THR A 281 23.32 -8.22 10.54
C THR A 281 22.52 -6.96 10.20
N MET A 282 21.21 -6.98 10.47
CA MET A 282 20.37 -5.80 10.33
C MET A 282 20.61 -4.83 11.49
N LEU A 283 21.32 -3.75 11.22
CA LEU A 283 21.40 -2.62 12.15
C LEU A 283 20.06 -1.86 12.11
N ARG A 284 19.39 -1.86 13.27
CA ARG A 284 18.22 -1.04 13.57
C ARG A 284 18.68 0.12 14.44
N LEU A 285 18.23 1.33 14.14
CA LEU A 285 18.27 2.38 15.15
C LEU A 285 17.33 1.93 16.27
N ALA A 286 17.85 1.81 17.49
CA ALA A 286 17.01 1.62 18.67
C ALA A 286 16.01 2.78 18.69
N SER A 287 14.72 2.44 18.66
CA SER A 287 13.62 3.40 18.67
C SER A 287 13.32 3.88 20.07
#